data_AF-A0A917N2H4-F1
#
_entry.id   AF-A0A917N2H4-F1
#
_cell.length_a   1.000
_cell.length_b   1.000
_cell.length_c   1.000
_cell.angle_alpha   90.00
_cell.angle_beta   90.00
_cell.angle_gamma   90.00
#
_symmetry.space_group_name_H-M   'P 1'
#
loop_
_entity.id
_entity.type
_entity.pdbx_description
1 polymer ?
#
loop_
_entity_poly.entity_id
_entity_poly.type
_entity_poly.pdbx_seq_one_letter_code
_entity_poly.pdbx_strand_id
1 'polypeptide(L)'
;MTPEEQAKGLQTQLKLTDDQTSKITAIYQTQAKSMDSLRTASNGDRQAMMSAYRPIMEANNAKVKALLTAEQKEAFDKMQAERMNRMRQGGGGGNPPPSQK
;
A
#
# COMPACT_ATOMS: atom_id res chain seq x y z
N MET A 1 0.80 -9.92 4.94
CA MET A 1 1.72 -9.64 3.83
C MET A 1 2.85 -8.78 4.37
N THR A 2 4.08 -9.28 4.33
CA THR A 2 5.27 -8.55 4.80
C THR A 2 5.67 -7.45 3.80
N PRO A 3 6.48 -6.46 4.20
CA PRO A 3 7.04 -5.47 3.28
C PRO A 3 7.76 -6.08 2.07
N GLU A 4 8.49 -7.18 2.29
CA GLU A 4 9.23 -7.90 1.26
C GLU A 4 8.28 -8.57 0.26
N GLU A 5 7.20 -9.19 0.75
CA GLU A 5 6.17 -9.78 -0.12
C GLU A 5 5.44 -8.71 -0.95
N GLN A 6 5.17 -7.54 -0.36
CA GLN A 6 4.59 -6.40 -1.09
C GLN A 6 5.51 -5.92 -2.20
N ALA A 7 6.80 -5.74 -1.90
CA ALA A 7 7.79 -5.31 -2.88
C ALA A 7 7.97 -6.35 -4.00
N LYS A 8 8.01 -7.65 -3.69
CA LYS A 8 8.07 -8.73 -4.69
C LYS A 8 6.84 -8.79 -5.59
N GLY A 9 5.65 -8.56 -5.03
CA GLY A 9 4.42 -8.44 -5.82
C GLY A 9 4.51 -7.29 -6.81
N LEU A 10 4.99 -6.12 -6.35
CA LEU A 10 5.19 -4.95 -7.20
C LEU A 10 6.29 -5.18 -8.25
N GLN A 11 7.36 -5.89 -7.88
CA GLN A 11 8.43 -6.28 -8.79
C GLN A 11 7.90 -7.08 -9.96
N THR A 12 7.01 -8.03 -9.70
CA THR A 12 6.41 -8.87 -10.74
C THR A 12 5.49 -8.07 -11.64
N GLN A 13 4.66 -7.19 -11.07
CA GLN A 13 3.65 -6.42 -11.80
C GLN A 13 4.26 -5.30 -12.67
N LEU A 14 5.28 -4.61 -12.15
CA LEU A 14 5.91 -3.48 -12.81
C LEU A 14 7.26 -3.85 -13.46
N LYS A 15 7.65 -5.12 -13.40
CA LYS A 15 8.96 -5.62 -13.88
C LYS A 15 10.11 -4.79 -13.31
N LEU A 16 10.11 -4.59 -11.99
CA LEU A 16 11.12 -3.78 -11.32
C LEU A 16 12.48 -4.47 -11.33
N THR A 17 13.55 -3.68 -11.37
CA THR A 17 14.90 -4.20 -11.15
C THR A 17 15.10 -4.59 -9.67
N ASP A 18 16.13 -5.37 -9.39
CA ASP A 18 16.46 -5.74 -8.01
C ASP A 18 16.80 -4.53 -7.13
N ASP A 19 17.48 -3.53 -7.69
CA ASP A 19 17.78 -2.27 -6.99
C ASP A 19 16.51 -1.47 -6.67
N GLN A 20 15.59 -1.33 -7.63
CA GLN A 20 14.29 -0.69 -7.40
C GLN A 20 13.50 -1.43 -6.30
N THR A 21 13.48 -2.77 -6.38
CA THR A 21 12.75 -3.63 -5.43
C THR A 21 13.33 -3.52 -4.02
N SER A 22 14.65 -3.51 -3.88
CA SER A 22 15.34 -3.34 -2.60
C SER A 22 15.00 -1.98 -1.96
N LYS A 23 15.07 -0.89 -2.74
CA LYS A 23 14.72 0.46 -2.25
C LYS A 23 13.24 0.58 -1.88
N ILE A 24 12.35 -0.04 -2.66
CA ILE A 24 10.91 -0.08 -2.36
C ILE A 24 10.62 -0.91 -1.10
N THR A 25 11.35 -2.01 -0.89
CA THR A 25 11.24 -2.81 0.35
C THR A 25 11.56 -1.95 1.57
N ALA A 26 12.63 -1.16 1.55
CA ALA A 26 12.98 -0.26 2.66
C ALA A 26 11.90 0.81 2.92
N ILE A 27 11.25 1.32 1.85
CA ILE A 27 10.12 2.23 1.97
C ILE A 27 8.94 1.54 2.67
N TYR A 28 8.59 0.31 2.26
CA TYR A 28 7.50 -0.46 2.88
C TYR A 28 7.80 -0.86 4.33
N GLN A 29 9.05 -1.19 4.67
CA GLN A 29 9.44 -1.44 6.06
C GLN A 29 9.25 -0.20 6.93
N THR A 30 9.61 0.98 6.41
CA THR A 30 9.39 2.25 7.11
C THR A 30 7.90 2.53 7.29
N GLN A 31 7.10 2.32 6.25
CA GLN A 31 5.66 2.46 6.35
C GLN A 31 5.06 1.50 7.38
N ALA A 32 5.45 0.23 7.38
CA ALA A 32 4.93 -0.75 8.34
C ALA A 32 5.12 -0.26 9.79
N LYS A 33 6.32 0.26 10.13
CA LYS A 33 6.59 0.85 11.44
C LYS A 33 5.70 2.07 11.73
N SER A 34 5.49 2.95 10.76
CA SER A 34 4.58 4.09 10.91
C SER A 34 3.13 3.65 11.12
N MET A 35 2.69 2.58 10.46
CA MET A 35 1.35 2.02 10.60
C MET A 35 1.15 1.36 11.97
N ASP A 36 2.14 0.61 12.45
CA ASP A 36 2.10 0.00 13.78
C ASP A 36 2.06 1.06 14.88
N SER A 37 2.87 2.12 14.72
CA SER A 37 2.87 3.26 15.63
C SER A 37 1.52 3.99 15.61
N LEU A 38 0.95 4.23 14.42
CA LEU A 38 -0.35 4.86 14.27
C LEU A 38 -1.47 4.01 14.91
N ARG A 39 -1.45 2.70 14.69
CA ARG A 39 -2.42 1.77 15.27
C ARG A 39 -2.38 1.80 16.80
N THR A 40 -1.18 1.83 17.37
CA THR A 40 -0.97 1.92 18.81
C THR A 40 -1.44 3.28 19.35
N ALA A 41 -1.05 4.39 18.70
CA ALA A 41 -1.40 5.74 19.12
C ALA A 41 -2.91 6.06 18.99
N SER A 42 -3.60 5.47 18.02
CA SER A 42 -5.03 5.71 17.80
C SER A 42 -5.92 5.06 18.86
N ASN A 43 -5.40 4.13 19.67
CA ASN A 43 -6.11 3.47 20.78
C ASN A 43 -7.54 2.98 20.43
N GLY A 44 -7.73 2.44 19.21
CA GLY A 44 -9.03 1.95 18.73
C GLY A 44 -9.93 2.98 18.03
N ASP A 45 -9.53 4.26 17.98
CA ASP A 45 -10.22 5.27 17.17
C ASP A 45 -9.95 5.04 15.67
N ARG A 46 -10.95 4.43 15.02
CA ARG A 46 -10.91 4.11 13.60
C ARG A 46 -10.93 5.36 12.71
N GLN A 47 -11.57 6.45 13.13
CA GLN A 47 -11.66 7.67 12.33
C GLN A 47 -10.32 8.42 12.37
N ALA A 48 -9.72 8.56 13.55
CA ALA A 48 -8.38 9.14 13.70
C ALA A 48 -7.33 8.32 12.92
N MET A 49 -7.41 6.99 13.01
CA MET A 49 -6.54 6.10 12.23
C MET A 49 -6.70 6.34 10.72
N MET A 50 -7.93 6.36 10.19
CA MET A 50 -8.17 6.54 8.76
C MET A 50 -7.68 7.90 8.25
N SER A 51 -7.91 8.98 9.01
CA SER A 51 -7.43 10.31 8.66
C SER A 51 -5.91 10.41 8.63
N ALA A 52 -5.22 9.77 9.58
CA ALA A 52 -3.76 9.76 9.63
C ALA A 52 -3.13 8.75 8.65
N TYR A 53 -3.85 7.71 8.27
CA TYR A 53 -3.38 6.69 7.33
C TYR A 53 -3.20 7.24 5.92
N ARG A 54 -4.15 8.05 5.45
CA ARG A 54 -4.16 8.60 4.09
C ARG A 54 -2.88 9.37 3.72
N PRO A 55 -2.41 10.36 4.50
CA PRO A 55 -1.19 11.09 4.17
C PRO A 55 0.06 10.18 4.19
N ILE A 56 0.10 9.16 5.04
CA ILE A 56 1.22 8.21 5.07
C ILE A 56 1.24 7.36 3.79
N MET A 57 0.07 6.93 3.32
CA MET A 57 -0.05 6.23 2.03
C MET A 57 0.34 7.11 0.84
N GLU A 58 -0.12 8.37 0.81
CA GLU A 58 0.23 9.31 -0.26
C GLU A 58 1.74 9.59 -0.29
N ALA A 59 2.36 9.83 0.87
CA ALA A 59 3.79 10.04 0.99
C ALA A 59 4.60 8.81 0.56
N ASN A 60 4.13 7.60 0.92
CA ASN A 60 4.78 6.36 0.47
C ASN A 60 4.69 6.20 -1.05
N ASN A 61 3.49 6.36 -1.63
CA ASN A 61 3.30 6.26 -3.08
C ASN A 61 4.21 7.24 -3.84
N ALA A 62 4.38 8.46 -3.34
CA ALA A 62 5.30 9.43 -3.93
C ALA A 62 6.76 8.94 -3.91
N LYS A 63 7.21 8.37 -2.79
CA LYS A 63 8.56 7.78 -2.67
C LYS A 63 8.76 6.59 -3.61
N VAL A 64 7.78 5.70 -3.72
CA VAL A 64 7.82 4.58 -4.67
C VAL A 64 7.92 5.11 -6.10
N LYS A 65 7.02 6.01 -6.50
CA LYS A 65 7.05 6.62 -7.84
C LYS A 65 8.39 7.27 -8.17
N ALA A 66 9.06 7.92 -7.21
CA ALA A 66 10.36 8.54 -7.45
C ALA A 66 11.44 7.54 -7.91
N LEU A 67 11.28 6.25 -7.58
CA LEU A 67 12.19 5.17 -7.96
C LEU A 67 11.83 4.49 -9.29
N LEU A 68 10.67 4.79 -9.85
CA LEU A 68 10.13 4.15 -11.04
C LEU A 68 10.51 4.91 -12.32
N THR A 69 10.66 4.16 -13.42
CA THR A 69 10.74 4.74 -14.77
C THR A 69 9.38 5.33 -15.18
N ALA A 70 9.34 6.09 -16.28
CA ALA A 70 8.09 6.66 -16.79
C ALA A 70 7.02 5.59 -17.07
N GLU A 71 7.39 4.51 -17.74
CA GLU A 71 6.49 3.40 -18.07
C GLU A 71 5.96 2.69 -16.81
N GLN A 72 6.84 2.46 -15.83
CA GLN A 72 6.47 1.84 -14.56
C GLN A 72 5.55 2.73 -13.73
N LYS A 73 5.74 4.07 -13.77
CA LYS A 73 4.83 5.03 -13.11
C LYS A 73 3.43 4.96 -13.68
N GLU A 74 3.30 4.89 -15.00
CA GLU A 74 1.99 4.78 -15.65
C GLU A 74 1.26 3.49 -15.24
N ALA A 75 1.98 2.35 -15.24
CA ALA A 75 1.44 1.08 -14.79
C ALA A 75 1.05 1.10 -13.30
N PHE A 76 1.88 1.72 -12.45
CA PHE A 76 1.58 1.92 -11.04
C PHE A 76 0.31 2.76 -10.85
N ASP A 77 0.15 3.85 -11.62
CA ASP A 77 -1.01 4.73 -11.53
C ASP A 77 -2.31 4.05 -11.97
N LYS A 78 -2.27 3.25 -13.04
CA LYS A 78 -3.40 2.40 -13.45
C LYS A 78 -3.79 1.43 -12.34
N MET A 79 -2.82 0.74 -11.75
CA MET A 79 -3.07 -0.19 -10.64
C MET A 79 -3.71 0.50 -9.43
N GLN A 80 -3.23 1.69 -9.07
CA GLN A 80 -3.79 2.47 -7.96
C GLN A 80 -5.22 2.95 -8.27
N ALA A 81 -5.48 3.40 -9.51
CA ALA A 81 -6.81 3.78 -9.95
C ALA A 81 -7.78 2.60 -9.92
N GLU A 82 -7.38 1.42 -10.39
CA GLU A 82 -8.17 0.20 -10.32
C GLU A 82 -8.47 -0.24 -8.89
N ARG A 83 -7.48 -0.12 -7.99
CA ARG A 83 -7.69 -0.39 -6.56
C ARG A 83 -8.71 0.58 -5.98
N MET A 84 -8.60 1.88 -6.28
CA MET A 84 -9.57 2.88 -5.83
C MET A 84 -10.97 2.62 -6.41
N ASN A 85 -11.06 2.23 -7.67
CA ASN A 85 -12.32 1.90 -8.32
C ASN A 85 -12.99 0.69 -7.66
N ARG A 86 -12.22 -0.37 -7.35
CA ARG A 86 -12.71 -1.54 -6.60
C ARG A 86 -13.20 -1.18 -5.20
N MET A 87 -12.51 -0.26 -4.51
CA MET A 87 -12.97 0.23 -3.21
C MET A 87 -14.28 1.01 -3.32
N ARG A 88 -14.45 1.84 -4.36
CA ARG A 88 -15.68 2.60 -4.61
C ARG A 88 -16.88 1.72 -4.99
N GLN A 89 -16.63 0.60 -5.68
CA GLN A 89 -17.68 -0.35 -6.09
C GLN A 89 -18.11 -1.32 -4.97
N GLY A 90 -17.77 -1.04 -3.71
CA GLY A 90 -18.20 -1.85 -2.56
C GLY A 90 -17.23 -2.96 -2.15
N GLY A 91 -16.04 -3.05 -2.77
CA GLY A 91 -14.98 -3.98 -2.36
C GLY A 91 -14.13 -3.52 -1.17
N GLY A 92 -14.47 -2.39 -0.55
CA GLY A 92 -13.69 -1.74 0.50
C GLY A 92 -14.44 -1.65 1.82
N GLY A 93 -14.56 -2.75 2.55
CA GLY A 93 -14.95 -2.73 3.97
C GLY A 93 -15.96 -3.81 4.37
N GLY A 94 -15.47 -4.85 5.05
CA GLY A 94 -16.26 -5.65 5.98
C GLY A 94 -17.25 -6.64 5.38
N ASN A 95 -16.75 -7.78 4.90
CA ASN A 95 -17.52 -9.02 5.02
C ASN A 95 -16.61 -10.06 5.69
N PRO A 96 -16.92 -10.58 6.90
CA PRO A 96 -16.25 -11.78 7.39
C PRO A 96 -16.53 -12.92 6.40
N PRO A 97 -15.65 -13.94 6.28
CA PRO A 97 -15.98 -15.12 5.49
C PRO A 97 -17.32 -15.69 5.98
N PRO A 98 -18.19 -16.20 5.10
CA PRO A 98 -19.44 -16.80 5.53
C PRO A 98 -19.08 -17.94 6.48
N SER A 99 -19.50 -17.83 7.74
CA SER A 99 -19.51 -18.96 8.67
C SER A 99 -20.41 -20.01 8.05
N GLN A 100 -19.80 -21.01 7.41
CA GLN A 100 -20.50 -22.20 6.98
C GLN A 100 -20.91 -22.98 8.22
N LYS A 101 -22.18 -23.39 8.21
CA LYS A 101 -22.92 -24.09 9.25
C LYS A 101 -22.28 -25.39 9.69
#